data_AF-A0A562Y7R7-F1
#
_entry.id   AF-A0A562Y7R7-F1
#
_cell.length_a   1.000
_cell.length_b   1.000
_cell.length_c   1.000
_cell.angle_alpha   90.00
_cell.angle_beta   90.00
_cell.angle_gamma   90.00
#
_symmetry.space_group_name_H-M   'P 1'
#
loop_
_entity.id
_entity.type
_entity.pdbx_description
1 polymer ?
#
loop_
_entity_poly.entity_id
_entity_poly.type
_entity_poly.pdbx_seq_one_letter_code
_entity_poly.pdbx_strand_id
1 'polypeptide(L)' 'MKKTLKIISTVSIVLFGILWISSKFDFFTEYNSIDFRNILVLIYLFTSLKYFQMEVKDKNAEIQELKLKLEKTKKEI' A
#
# COMPACT_ATOMS: atom_id res chain seq x y z
N MET A 1 -7.97 9.18 -2.44
CA MET A 1 -6.53 8.95 -2.73
C MET A 1 -5.93 7.80 -1.92
N LYS A 2 -5.93 7.82 -0.59
CA LYS A 2 -5.38 6.72 0.24
C LYS A 2 -6.04 5.34 -0.03
N LYS A 3 -7.37 5.30 -0.09
CA LYS A 3 -8.12 4.08 -0.46
C LYS A 3 -7.76 3.57 -1.87
N THR A 4 -7.56 4.48 -2.82
CA THR A 4 -7.16 4.16 -4.20
C THR A 4 -5.77 3.53 -4.26
N LEU A 5 -4.79 4.07 -3.53
CA LEU A 5 -3.43 3.50 -3.42
C LEU A 5 -3.48 2.09 -2.81
N LYS A 6 -4.31 1.89 -1.79
CA LYS A 6 -4.51 0.56 -1.19
C LYS A 6 -5.07 -0.43 -2.20
N ILE A 7 -6.10 -0.04 -2.95
CA ILE A 7 -6.72 -0.89 -3.99
C ILE A 7 -5.70 -1.24 -5.08
N ILE A 8 -4.96 -0.25 -5.60
CA ILE A 8 -3.94 -0.48 -6.64
C ILE A 8 -2.87 -1.45 -6.14
N SER A 9 -2.36 -1.25 -4.92
CA SER A 9 -1.40 -2.16 -4.30
C SER A 9 -1.95 -3.59 -4.20
N THR A 10 -3.17 -3.77 -3.67
CA THR A 10 -3.82 -5.07 -3.56
C THR A 10 -4.02 -5.73 -4.93
N VAL A 11 -4.48 -4.99 -5.93
CA VAL A 11 -4.68 -5.52 -7.29
C VAL A 11 -3.34 -5.92 -7.92
N SER A 12 -2.29 -5.12 -7.76
CA SER A 12 -0.95 -5.43 -8.30
C SER A 12 -0.37 -6.72 -7.73
N ILE A 13 -0.46 -6.94 -6.42
CA ILE A 13 0.09 -8.17 -5.81
C ILE A 13 -0.74 -9.42 -6.16
N VAL A 14 -2.07 -9.27 -6.28
CA VAL A 14 -2.96 -10.35 -6.73
C VAL A 14 -2.66 -10.74 -8.18
N LEU A 15 -2.54 -9.75 -9.08
CA LEU A 15 -2.18 -9.99 -10.49
C LEU A 15 -0.80 -10.63 -10.62
N PHE A 16 0.17 -10.19 -9.82
CA PHE A 16 1.49 -10.82 -9.76
C PHE A 16 1.38 -12.30 -9.38
N GLY A 17 0.59 -12.62 -8.34
CA GLY A 17 0.38 -14.00 -7.90
C GLY A 17 -0.24 -14.88 -8.98
N ILE A 18 -1.26 -14.37 -9.70
CA ILE A 18 -1.89 -15.08 -10.82
C ILE A 18 -0.88 -15.34 -11.93
N LEU A 19 -0.14 -14.31 -12.37
CA LEU A 19 0.87 -14.46 -13.44
C LEU A 19 2.00 -15.42 -13.05
N TRP A 20 2.43 -15.38 -11.79
CA TRP A 20 3.44 -16.29 -11.27
C TRP A 20 2.99 -17.75 -11.30
N ILE A 21 1.75 -18.01 -10.88
CA ILE A 21 1.16 -19.36 -10.93
C ILE A 21 1.00 -19.78 -12.39
N SER A 22 0.42 -18.94 -13.26
CA SER A 22 0.28 -19.24 -14.69
C SER A 22 1.62 -19.56 -15.35
N SER A 23 2.73 -18.96 -14.90
CA SER A 23 4.06 -19.23 -15.47
C SER A 23 4.62 -20.60 -15.13
N LYS A 24 4.06 -21.27 -14.13
CA LYS A 24 4.46 -22.64 -13.75
C LYS A 24 3.71 -23.71 -14.53
N PHE A 25 2.60 -23.35 -15.19
CA PHE A 25 1.73 -24.28 -15.89
C PHE A 25 1.68 -24.03 -17.41
N ASP A 26 2.62 -23.24 -17.95
CA ASP A 26 2.70 -22.83 -19.37
C ASP A 26 1.37 -22.28 -19.95
N PHE A 27 0.51 -21.73 -19.09
CA PHE A 27 -0.69 -21.00 -19.49
C PHE A 27 -0.34 -19.53 -19.78
N PHE A 28 -0.96 -18.94 -20.82
CA PHE A 28 -0.81 -17.53 -21.20
C PHE A 28 0.66 -17.12 -21.49
N THR A 29 1.39 -17.95 -22.22
CA THR A 29 2.83 -17.74 -22.58
C THR A 29 3.12 -16.38 -23.22
N GLU A 30 2.17 -15.80 -23.97
CA GLU A 30 2.32 -14.49 -24.62
C GLU A 30 2.39 -13.30 -23.63
N TYR A 31 1.70 -13.41 -22.48
CA TYR A 31 1.62 -12.33 -21.49
C TYR A 31 2.54 -12.56 -20.29
N ASN A 32 3.21 -13.71 -20.22
CA ASN A 32 3.99 -14.14 -19.06
C ASN A 32 5.47 -13.70 -19.12
N SER A 33 5.71 -12.43 -19.46
CA SER A 33 7.08 -11.91 -19.44
C SER A 33 7.54 -11.64 -18.00
N ILE A 34 8.83 -11.86 -17.75
CA ILE A 34 9.47 -11.51 -16.47
C ILE A 34 9.34 -10.00 -16.21
N ASP A 35 9.39 -9.18 -17.26
CA ASP A 35 9.30 -7.72 -17.17
C ASP A 35 7.94 -7.23 -16.67
N PHE A 36 6.83 -7.82 -17.16
CA PHE A 36 5.49 -7.47 -16.69
C PHE A 36 5.31 -7.79 -15.20
N ARG A 37 5.82 -8.94 -14.76
CA ARG A 37 5.78 -9.34 -13.34
C ARG A 37 6.60 -8.37 -12.47
N ASN A 38 7.78 -7.99 -12.92
CA ASN A 38 8.63 -7.04 -12.19
C ASN A 38 7.97 -5.66 -12.07
N ILE A 39 7.32 -5.17 -13.14
CA ILE A 39 6.58 -3.91 -13.10
C ILE A 39 5.44 -3.96 -12.06
N LEU A 40 4.68 -5.05 -11.99
CA LEU A 40 3.62 -5.21 -10.98
C LEU A 40 4.17 -5.16 -9.55
N VAL A 41 5.32 -5.79 -9.31
CA VAL A 41 6.00 -5.73 -8.01
C VAL A 41 6.45 -4.31 -7.68
N LEU A 42 7.01 -3.58 -8.64
CA LEU A 42 7.40 -2.18 -8.46
C LEU A 42 6.18 -1.29 -8.16
N ILE A 43 5.09 -1.44 -8.91
CA ILE A 43 3.85 -0.72 -8.65
C ILE A 43 3.35 -1.02 -7.24
N TYR A 44 3.31 -2.30 -6.83
CA TYR A 44 2.94 -2.69 -5.48
C TYR A 44 3.81 -1.98 -4.43
N LEU A 45 5.14 -2.02 -4.58
CA LEU A 45 6.09 -1.42 -3.64
C LEU A 45 5.88 0.09 -3.51
N PHE A 46 5.91 0.83 -4.62
CA PHE A 46 5.78 2.29 -4.60
C PHE A 46 4.42 2.74 -4.06
N THR A 47 3.36 2.06 -4.47
CA THR A 47 2.00 2.41 -4.06
C THR A 47 1.78 2.11 -2.57
N SER A 48 2.30 0.99 -2.07
CA SER A 48 2.24 0.63 -0.65
C SER A 48 3.05 1.59 0.20
N LEU A 49 4.26 1.94 -0.23
CA LEU A 49 5.10 2.91 0.48
C LEU A 49 4.38 4.25 0.63
N LYS A 50 3.80 4.76 -0.46
CA LYS A 50 3.05 6.02 -0.44
C LYS A 50 1.81 5.93 0.46
N TYR A 51 1.10 4.81 0.43
CA TYR A 51 -0.02 4.55 1.33
C TYR A 51 0.40 4.59 2.81
N PHE A 52 1.48 3.89 3.16
CA PHE A 52 1.97 3.83 4.55
C PHE A 52 2.50 5.17 5.04
N GLN A 53 3.24 5.92 4.20
CA GLN A 53 3.66 7.29 4.54
C GLN A 53 2.47 8.19 4.89
N MET A 54 1.41 8.11 4.10
CA MET A 54 0.18 8.86 4.35
C MET A 54 -0.51 8.39 5.64
N GLU A 55 -0.52 7.08 5.90
CA GLU A 55 -1.11 6.53 7.13
C GLU A 55 -0.37 6.92 8.40
N VAL A 56 0.96 6.88 8.39
CA VAL A 56 1.79 7.32 9.51
C VAL A 56 1.58 8.81 9.76
N LYS A 57 1.51 9.63 8.70
CA LYS A 57 1.27 11.07 8.83
C LYS A 57 -0.09 11.37 9.47
N ASP A 58 -1.15 10.73 9.01
CA ASP A 58 -2.51 10.90 9.56
C ASP A 58 -2.55 10.54 11.05
N LYS A 59 -2.01 9.35 11.40
CA LYS A 59 -1.97 8.88 12.80
C LYS A 59 -1.13 9.79 13.70
N ASN A 60 -0.02 10.32 13.19
CA ASN A 60 0.83 11.21 13.96
C ASN A 60 0.14 12.56 14.25
N ALA A 61 -0.63 13.08 13.28
CA ALA A 61 -1.43 14.29 13.49
C ALA A 61 -2.50 14.06 14.57
N GLU A 62 -3.19 12.92 14.53
CA GLU A 62 -4.18 12.53 15.54
C GLU A 62 -3.54 12.41 16.94
N ILE A 63 -2.37 11.78 17.04
CA ILE A 63 -1.61 11.69 18.30
C ILE A 63 -1.25 13.09 18.84
N GLN A 64 -0.80 14.00 17.97
CA GLN A 64 -0.47 15.37 18.39
C GLN A 64 -1.70 16.13 18.87
N GLU A 65 -2.83 16.00 18.19
CA GLU A 65 -4.09 16.61 18.59
C GLU A 65 -4.56 16.09 19.96
N LEU A 66 -4.51 14.77 20.16
CA LEU A 66 -4.88 14.14 21.42
C LEU A 66 -3.96 14.57 22.57
N LYS A 67 -2.65 14.68 22.33
CA LYS A 67 -1.69 15.19 23.32
C LYS A 67 -2.01 16.62 23.72
N LEU A 68 -2.32 17.50 22.76
CA LEU A 68 -2.71 18.88 23.05
C LEU A 68 -4.01 18.96 23.87
N LYS A 69 -5.00 18.12 23.57
CA LYS A 69 -6.25 18.04 24.36
C LYS A 69 -5.96 17.59 25.79
N LEU A 70 -5.16 16.53 25.97
CA LEU A 70 -4.74 16.05 27.29
C LEU A 70 -3.99 17.11 28.10
N GLU A 71 -3.08 17.86 27.48
CA GLU A 71 -2.34 18.93 28.16
C GLU A 71 -3.25 20.08 28.58
N LYS A 72 -4.25 20.46 27.76
CA LYS A 72 -5.23 21.48 28.12
C LYS A 72 -6.07 21.05 29.32
N THR A 73 -6.64 19.84 29.27
CA THR A 73 -7.43 19.29 30.38
C THR A 73 -6.62 19.18 31.66
N LYS A 74 -5.34 18.81 31.58
CA LYS A 74 -4.45 18.75 32.75
C LYS A 74 -4.13 20.12 33.36
N LYS A 75 -4.17 21.21 32.57
CA LYS A 75 -3.93 22.58 33.06
C LYS A 75 -5.19 23.23 33.65
N GLU A 76 -6.37 22.70 33.35
CA GLU A 76 -7.67 23.19 33.83
C GLU A 76 -8.13 22.50 35.14
N ILE A 77 -7.44 21.43 35.56
CA ILE A 77 -7.62 20.70 36.84
C ILE A 77 -6.53 21.15 37.81
#